data_AF-A0A529NYD9-F1
#
_entry.id   AF-A0A529NYD9-F1
#
_cell.length_a   1.000
_cell.length_b   1.000
_cell.length_c   1.000
_cell.angle_alpha   90.00
_cell.angle_beta   90.00
_cell.angle_gamma   90.00
#
_symmetry.space_group_name_H-M   'P 1'
#
loop_
_entity.id
_entity.type
_entity.pdbx_description
1 polymer ?
#
loop_
_entity_poly.entity_id
_entity_poly.type
_entity_poly.pdbx_seq_one_letter_code
_entity_poly.pdbx_strand_id
1 'polypeptide(L)'
;IELPFVMGVMADLSGASQTREASKSLLDRAFVETDANRFPKFMEALGPRVKARVKNTLPQAEGAEKDEELALDLTFTKMGDFAPDKIAEQVPQLAEILKMRRQLEELLGFMDGRVDAEKRIAQLLNNEPLLSKIASQAMSDDDKVGE
;
A
#
# COMPACT_ATOMS: atom_id res chain seq x y z
N ILE A 1 -1.30 4.39 -50.60
CA ILE A 1 -0.83 3.84 -49.32
C ILE A 1 -0.38 5.04 -48.51
N GLU A 2 -1.09 5.37 -47.43
CA GLU A 2 -0.74 6.49 -46.56
C GLU A 2 0.07 5.99 -45.37
N LEU A 3 1.08 6.76 -44.97
CA LEU A 3 1.89 6.46 -43.80
C LEU A 3 1.14 6.88 -42.54
N PRO A 4 1.04 6.01 -41.51
CA PRO A 4 0.40 6.38 -40.26
C PRO A 4 1.21 7.47 -39.56
N PHE A 5 0.50 8.42 -38.94
CA PHE A 5 1.13 9.43 -38.09
C PHE A 5 1.59 8.78 -36.78
N VAL A 6 2.91 8.76 -36.55
CA VAL A 6 3.53 8.20 -35.35
C VAL A 6 4.11 9.33 -34.51
N MET A 7 3.73 9.39 -33.23
CA MET A 7 4.26 10.35 -32.27
C MET A 7 5.18 9.64 -31.29
N GLY A 8 6.43 10.12 -31.16
CA GLY A 8 7.37 9.67 -30.15
C GLY A 8 7.35 10.59 -28.93
N VAL A 9 7.24 10.01 -27.73
CA VAL A 9 7.36 10.74 -26.46
C VAL A 9 8.69 10.36 -25.80
N MET A 10 9.48 11.36 -25.42
CA MET A 10 10.74 11.18 -24.72
C MET A 10 10.68 11.91 -23.38
N ALA A 11 10.78 11.17 -22.28
CA ALA A 11 10.73 11.69 -20.92
C ALA A 11 11.44 10.74 -19.95
N ASP A 12 11.80 11.23 -18.77
CA ASP A 12 12.13 10.35 -17.64
C ASP A 12 10.84 9.78 -17.04
N LEU A 13 10.60 8.50 -17.31
CA LEU A 13 9.42 7.78 -16.84
C LEU A 13 9.77 6.74 -15.76
N SER A 14 11.07 6.54 -15.47
CA SER A 14 11.57 5.52 -14.53
C SER A 14 11.71 6.03 -13.10
N GLY A 15 12.04 7.31 -12.91
CA GLY A 15 12.38 7.86 -11.61
C GLY A 15 13.55 7.08 -10.97
N ALA A 16 13.36 6.61 -9.73
CA ALA A 16 14.37 5.84 -8.98
C ALA A 16 14.36 4.33 -9.30
N SER A 17 13.72 3.92 -10.41
CA SER A 17 13.61 2.51 -10.79
C SER A 17 14.97 1.88 -11.07
N GLN A 18 15.11 0.62 -10.66
CA GLN A 18 16.32 -0.19 -10.85
C GLN A 18 16.05 -1.40 -11.76
N THR A 19 14.93 -1.41 -12.49
CA THR A 19 14.64 -2.46 -13.46
C THR A 19 15.68 -2.47 -14.57
N ARG A 20 15.83 -3.62 -15.24
CA ARG A 20 16.74 -3.75 -16.38
C ARG A 20 16.42 -2.73 -17.48
N GLU A 21 15.14 -2.48 -17.73
CA GLU A 21 14.68 -1.53 -18.74
C GLU A 21 14.96 -0.07 -18.34
N ALA A 22 14.72 0.30 -17.08
CA ALA A 22 15.01 1.65 -16.57
C ALA A 22 16.51 1.97 -16.55
N SER A 23 17.34 0.96 -16.28
CA SER A 23 18.80 1.12 -16.10
C SER A 23 19.59 1.17 -17.42
N LYS A 24 18.93 1.06 -18.57
CA LYS A 24 19.62 1.13 -19.88
C LYS A 24 20.24 2.51 -20.11
N SER A 25 21.44 2.52 -20.70
CA SER A 25 22.07 3.72 -21.26
C SER A 25 21.20 4.31 -22.37
N LEU A 26 21.29 5.63 -22.60
CA LEU A 26 20.52 6.33 -23.64
C LEU A 26 20.68 5.71 -25.04
N LEU A 27 21.87 5.21 -25.37
CA LEU A 27 22.16 4.58 -26.67
C LEU A 27 21.51 3.20 -26.83
N ASP A 28 21.23 2.51 -25.73
CA ASP A 28 20.65 1.16 -25.72
C ASP A 28 19.12 1.19 -25.56
N ARG A 29 18.52 2.38 -25.40
CA ARG A 29 17.07 2.57 -25.25
C ARG A 29 16.40 2.53 -26.63
N ALA A 30 15.48 1.59 -26.81
CA ALA A 30 14.63 1.51 -27.99
C ALA A 30 13.26 2.16 -27.72
N PHE A 31 12.64 2.71 -28.76
CA PHE A 31 11.24 3.13 -28.68
C PHE A 31 10.34 1.91 -28.51
N VAL A 32 9.46 1.96 -27.51
CA VAL A 32 8.45 0.93 -27.28
C VAL A 32 7.12 1.44 -27.77
N GLU A 33 6.55 0.78 -28.77
CA GLU A 33 5.20 1.08 -29.24
C GLU A 33 4.20 0.75 -28.12
N THR A 34 3.48 1.78 -27.67
CA THR A 34 2.57 1.69 -26.54
C THR A 34 1.18 2.13 -26.95
N ASP A 35 0.20 1.26 -26.70
CA ASP A 35 -1.24 1.52 -26.86
C ASP A 35 -1.97 1.23 -25.54
N ALA A 36 -3.28 1.46 -25.50
CA ALA A 36 -4.09 1.25 -24.30
C ALA A 36 -4.03 -0.20 -23.74
N ASN A 37 -3.76 -1.19 -24.60
CA ASN A 37 -3.71 -2.60 -24.21
C ASN A 37 -2.32 -3.03 -23.75
N ARG A 38 -1.26 -2.40 -24.29
CA ARG A 38 0.15 -2.69 -23.98
C ARG A 38 0.70 -1.83 -22.85
N PHE A 39 0.06 -0.70 -22.52
CA PHE A 39 0.52 0.21 -21.48
C PHE A 39 0.80 -0.47 -20.13
N PRO A 40 -0.04 -1.39 -19.61
CA PRO A 40 0.27 -2.07 -18.34
C PRO A 40 1.58 -2.85 -18.39
N LYS A 41 1.86 -3.57 -19.48
CA LYS A 41 3.11 -4.33 -19.63
C LYS A 41 4.33 -3.42 -19.75
N PHE A 42 4.18 -2.29 -20.44
CA PHE A 42 5.22 -1.27 -20.52
C PHE A 42 5.55 -0.73 -19.12
N MET A 43 4.52 -0.38 -18.35
CA MET A 43 4.66 0.16 -17.00
C MET A 43 5.26 -0.86 -16.04
N GLU A 44 4.85 -2.13 -16.11
CA GLU A 44 5.42 -3.23 -15.33
C GLU A 44 6.90 -3.47 -15.65
N ALA A 45 7.27 -3.46 -16.93
CA ALA A 45 8.67 -3.64 -17.35
C ALA A 45 9.59 -2.50 -16.89
N LEU A 46 9.07 -1.26 -16.91
CA LEU A 46 9.81 -0.09 -16.45
C LEU A 46 9.84 0.00 -14.92
N GLY A 47 8.74 -0.38 -14.26
CA GLY A 47 8.53 -0.30 -12.82
C GLY A 47 8.85 1.08 -12.23
N PRO A 48 8.15 2.16 -12.63
CA PRO A 48 8.42 3.49 -12.08
C PRO A 48 8.46 3.47 -10.56
N ARG A 49 9.53 4.05 -9.98
CA ARG A 49 9.78 4.00 -8.54
C ARG A 49 10.04 5.38 -7.97
N VAL A 50 9.42 5.66 -6.83
CA VAL A 50 9.57 6.92 -6.11
C VAL A 50 10.18 6.62 -4.74
N LYS A 51 11.35 7.20 -4.50
CA LYS A 51 12.00 7.22 -3.19
C LYS A 51 12.03 8.64 -2.68
N ALA A 52 11.35 8.89 -1.57
CA ALA A 52 11.25 10.22 -0.99
C ALA A 52 11.17 10.14 0.53
N ARG A 53 11.54 11.22 1.20
CA ARG A 53 11.21 11.45 2.60
C ARG A 53 10.15 12.52 2.67
N VAL A 54 9.07 12.24 3.40
CA VAL A 54 7.93 13.14 3.55
C VAL A 54 7.69 13.40 5.02
N LYS A 55 7.01 14.49 5.35
CA LYS A 55 6.62 14.76 6.73
C LYS A 55 5.73 13.64 7.28
N ASN A 56 6.08 13.09 8.44
CA ASN A 56 5.26 12.09 9.10
C ASN A 56 4.07 12.75 9.80
N THR A 57 2.86 12.32 9.46
CA THR A 57 1.60 12.80 10.06
C THR A 57 0.82 11.67 10.74
N LEU A 58 1.44 10.51 10.95
CA LEU A 58 0.78 9.38 11.61
C LEU A 58 0.54 9.69 13.10
N PRO A 59 -0.61 9.27 13.65
CA PRO A 59 -0.85 9.36 15.09
C PRO A 59 0.16 8.46 15.82
N GLN A 60 0.86 9.02 16.80
CA GLN A 60 1.80 8.29 17.64
C GLN A 60 1.19 8.02 19.02
N ALA A 61 1.58 6.90 19.63
CA ALA A 61 1.26 6.61 21.02
C ALA A 61 1.95 7.63 21.95
N GLU A 62 1.30 7.98 23.06
CA GLU A 62 1.84 8.93 24.03
C GLU A 62 3.23 8.47 24.51
N GLY A 63 4.26 9.30 24.30
CA GLY A 63 5.62 9.07 24.77
C GLY A 63 6.61 8.49 23.73
N ALA A 64 6.20 8.23 22.49
CA ALA A 64 7.10 7.80 21.44
C ALA A 64 7.88 8.98 20.81
N GLU A 65 9.15 8.76 20.45
CA GLU A 65 9.94 9.73 19.68
C GLU A 65 9.26 10.00 18.34
N LYS A 66 9.10 11.29 18.03
CA LYS A 66 8.42 11.74 16.83
C LYS A 66 9.40 11.77 15.68
N ASP A 67 9.46 10.71 14.90
CA ASP A 67 10.13 10.75 13.60
C ASP A 67 9.45 11.83 12.76
N GLU A 68 10.17 12.93 12.51
CA GLU A 68 9.65 14.07 11.74
C GLU A 68 9.41 13.70 10.27
N GLU A 69 10.17 12.73 9.77
CA GLU A 69 10.16 12.27 8.39
C GLU A 69 9.81 10.78 8.28
N LEU A 70 8.97 10.45 7.30
CA LEU A 70 8.63 9.11 6.87
C LEU A 70 9.34 8.83 5.54
N ALA A 71 10.15 7.77 5.51
CA ALA A 71 10.77 7.28 4.28
C ALA A 71 9.75 6.47 3.46
N LEU A 72 9.59 6.84 2.20
CA LEU A 72 8.73 6.18 1.24
C LEU A 72 9.56 5.51 0.16
N ASP A 73 9.16 4.29 -0.20
CA ASP A 73 9.72 3.53 -1.31
C ASP A 73 8.57 2.87 -2.08
N LEU A 74 8.07 3.57 -3.10
CA LEU A 74 6.87 3.19 -3.85
C LEU A 74 7.27 2.68 -5.23
N THR A 75 6.68 1.56 -5.65
CA THR A 75 6.89 1.00 -7.00
C THR A 75 5.53 0.79 -7.67
N PHE A 76 5.40 1.29 -8.90
CA PHE A 76 4.16 1.23 -9.66
C PHE A 76 4.31 0.25 -10.82
N THR A 77 3.33 -0.64 -10.98
CA THR A 77 3.30 -1.65 -12.05
C THR A 77 2.16 -1.42 -13.03
N LYS A 78 1.09 -0.75 -12.58
CA LYS A 78 -0.10 -0.42 -13.37
C LYS A 78 -0.68 0.93 -12.92
N MET A 79 -1.53 1.52 -13.76
CA MET A 79 -2.18 2.80 -13.43
C MET A 79 -3.02 2.78 -12.15
N GLY A 80 -3.60 1.62 -11.81
CA GLY A 80 -4.36 1.47 -10.56
C GLY A 80 -3.52 1.66 -9.30
N ASP A 81 -2.20 1.50 -9.39
CA ASP A 81 -1.30 1.63 -8.23
C ASP A 81 -1.15 3.09 -7.76
N PHE A 82 -1.58 4.07 -8.56
CA PHE A 82 -1.64 5.48 -8.14
C PHE A 82 -2.83 5.80 -7.24
N ALA A 83 -3.76 4.85 -7.07
CA ALA A 83 -4.88 5.05 -6.17
C ALA A 83 -4.40 5.11 -4.69
N PRO A 84 -4.99 5.97 -3.84
CA PRO A 84 -4.50 6.18 -2.47
C PRO A 84 -4.49 4.93 -1.60
N ASP A 85 -5.44 4.01 -1.83
CA ASP A 85 -5.51 2.71 -1.17
C ASP A 85 -4.30 1.84 -1.53
N LYS A 86 -3.90 1.81 -2.80
CA LYS A 86 -2.72 1.09 -3.27
C LYS A 86 -1.42 1.69 -2.81
N ILE A 87 -1.35 3.02 -2.72
CA ILE A 87 -0.19 3.69 -2.12
C ILE A 87 -0.09 3.35 -0.62
N ALA A 88 -1.20 3.41 0.11
CA ALA A 88 -1.23 3.07 1.53
C ALA A 88 -0.84 1.60 1.80
N GLU A 89 -1.23 0.67 0.92
CA GLU A 89 -0.82 -0.74 1.00
C GLU A 89 0.70 -0.95 0.83
N GLN A 90 1.40 -0.08 0.10
CA GLN A 90 2.85 -0.19 -0.11
C GLN A 90 3.68 0.40 1.03
N VAL A 91 3.09 1.25 1.87
CA VAL A 91 3.79 1.87 3.01
C VAL A 91 3.49 1.03 4.25
N PRO A 92 4.49 0.31 4.84
CA PRO A 92 4.25 -0.67 5.89
C PRO A 92 3.40 -0.15 7.06
N GLN A 93 3.71 1.06 7.54
CA GLN A 93 3.01 1.69 8.66
C GLN A 93 1.54 2.02 8.34
N LEU A 94 1.23 2.40 7.10
CA LEU A 94 -0.14 2.67 6.67
C LEU A 94 -0.90 1.37 6.37
N ALA A 95 -0.22 0.37 5.85
CA ALA A 95 -0.80 -0.93 5.54
C ALA A 95 -1.34 -1.63 6.81
N GLU A 96 -0.62 -1.53 7.93
CA GLU A 96 -1.09 -2.03 9.22
C GLU A 96 -2.36 -1.33 9.70
N ILE A 97 -2.40 0.00 9.64
CA ILE A 97 -3.58 0.79 10.01
C ILE A 97 -4.77 0.45 9.10
N LEU A 98 -4.51 0.24 7.81
CA LEU A 98 -5.53 -0.15 6.85
C LEU A 98 -6.06 -1.57 7.12
N LYS A 99 -5.19 -2.52 7.50
CA LYS A 99 -5.56 -3.88 7.93
C LYS A 99 -6.47 -3.82 9.15
N MET A 100 -6.07 -3.06 10.19
CA MET A 100 -6.87 -2.88 11.41
C MET A 100 -8.23 -2.26 11.09
N ARG A 101 -8.27 -1.23 10.23
CA ARG A 101 -9.53 -0.61 9.81
C ARG A 101 -10.46 -1.61 9.12
N ARG A 102 -9.94 -2.43 8.20
CA ARG A 102 -10.73 -3.48 7.51
C ARG A 102 -11.31 -4.48 8.50
N GLN A 103 -10.51 -4.93 9.47
CA GLN A 103 -10.98 -5.83 10.53
C GLN A 103 -12.07 -5.20 11.40
N LEU A 104 -11.96 -3.90 11.71
CA LEU A 104 -12.99 -3.16 12.45
C LEU A 104 -14.28 -2.97 11.63
N GLU A 105 -14.17 -2.72 10.33
CA GLU A 105 -15.33 -2.62 9.42
C GLU A 105 -16.04 -3.97 9.28
N GLU A 106 -15.29 -5.07 9.15
CA GLU A 106 -15.82 -6.44 9.16
C GLU A 106 -16.53 -6.74 10.49
N LEU A 107 -15.91 -6.39 11.62
CA LEU A 107 -16.51 -6.55 12.95
C LEU A 107 -17.81 -5.76 13.06
N LEU A 108 -17.83 -4.50 12.60
CA LEU A 108 -19.03 -3.68 12.59
C LEU A 108 -20.14 -4.34 11.74
N GLY A 109 -19.80 -4.88 10.58
CA GLY A 109 -20.73 -5.64 9.74
C GLY A 109 -21.27 -6.91 10.40
N PHE A 110 -20.47 -7.60 11.22
CA PHE A 110 -20.95 -8.75 12.02
C PHE A 110 -21.84 -8.35 13.20
N MET A 111 -21.65 -7.15 13.73
CA MET A 111 -22.47 -6.60 14.82
C MET A 111 -23.82 -6.09 14.30
N ASP A 112 -23.84 -5.50 13.10
CA ASP A 112 -25.06 -5.00 12.47
C ASP A 112 -26.08 -6.14 12.27
N GLY A 113 -27.21 -6.04 12.96
CA GLY A 113 -28.28 -7.05 12.96
C GLY A 113 -28.14 -8.20 13.96
N ARG A 114 -27.11 -8.24 14.82
CA ARG A 114 -26.92 -9.27 15.86
C ARG A 114 -26.85 -8.67 17.26
N VAL A 115 -28.03 -8.39 17.85
CA VAL A 115 -28.20 -7.80 19.20
C VAL A 115 -27.44 -8.55 20.31
N ASP A 116 -27.30 -9.88 20.19
CA ASP A 116 -26.57 -10.67 21.18
C ASP A 116 -25.04 -10.51 21.09
N ALA A 117 -24.51 -10.24 19.89
CA ALA A 117 -23.09 -9.95 19.69
C ALA A 117 -22.72 -8.59 20.28
N GLU A 118 -23.57 -7.58 20.09
CA GLU A 118 -23.41 -6.25 20.70
C GLU A 118 -23.34 -6.32 22.23
N LYS A 119 -24.25 -7.07 22.86
CA LYS A 119 -24.26 -7.25 24.32
C LYS A 119 -23.00 -7.92 24.84
N ARG A 120 -22.49 -8.95 24.15
CA ARG A 120 -21.26 -9.64 24.53
C ARG A 120 -20.03 -8.75 24.39
N ILE A 121 -19.95 -7.95 23.33
CA ILE A 121 -18.85 -6.98 23.17
C ILE A 121 -18.92 -5.88 24.23
N ALA A 122 -20.11 -5.36 24.55
CA ALA A 122 -20.28 -4.42 25.65
C ALA A 122 -19.87 -5.02 27.01
N GLN A 123 -20.15 -6.30 27.25
CA GLN A 123 -19.70 -7.00 28.46
C GLN A 123 -18.18 -7.22 28.48
N LEU A 124 -17.54 -7.46 27.34
CA LEU A 124 -16.09 -7.59 27.22
C LEU A 124 -15.39 -6.25 27.42
N LEU A 125 -15.91 -5.16 26.84
CA LEU A 125 -15.42 -3.79 27.03
C LEU A 125 -15.45 -3.34 28.48
N ASN A 126 -16.46 -3.76 29.24
CA ASN A 126 -16.57 -3.47 30.67
C ASN A 126 -15.63 -4.33 31.56
N ASN A 127 -14.94 -5.33 31.00
CA ASN A 127 -14.04 -6.22 31.74
C ASN A 127 -12.59 -6.11 31.21
N GLU A 128 -11.89 -5.03 31.59
CA GLU A 128 -10.45 -4.79 31.35
C GLU A 128 -9.52 -6.02 31.50
N PRO A 129 -9.64 -6.86 32.55
CA PRO A 129 -8.74 -8.02 32.71
C PRO A 129 -9.02 -9.16 31.71
N LEU A 130 -10.23 -9.26 31.17
CA LEU A 130 -10.54 -10.22 30.10
C LEU A 130 -10.11 -9.67 28.74
N LEU A 131 -10.30 -8.37 28.54
CA LEU A 131 -9.90 -7.65 27.33
C LEU A 131 -8.38 -7.73 27.11
N SER A 132 -7.59 -7.49 28.15
CA SER A 132 -6.12 -7.60 28.10
C SER A 132 -5.65 -9.03 27.82
N LYS A 133 -6.29 -10.05 28.39
CA LYS A 133 -5.98 -11.46 28.08
C LYS A 133 -6.28 -11.81 26.63
N ILE A 134 -7.44 -11.40 26.11
CA ILE A 134 -7.83 -11.67 24.72
C ILE A 134 -6.94 -10.89 23.76
N ALA A 135 -6.61 -9.63 24.06
CA ALA A 135 -5.69 -8.84 23.27
C ALA A 135 -4.30 -9.48 23.20
N SER A 136 -3.78 -9.98 24.34
CA SER A 136 -2.50 -10.68 24.37
C SER A 136 -2.50 -11.99 23.57
N GLN A 137 -3.63 -12.72 23.57
CA GLN A 137 -3.79 -13.94 22.77
C GLN A 137 -3.89 -13.63 21.27
N ALA A 138 -4.65 -12.59 20.90
CA ALA A 138 -4.80 -12.18 19.50
C ALA A 138 -3.48 -11.68 18.89
N MET A 139 -2.67 -10.97 19.67
CA MET A 139 -1.32 -10.55 19.25
C MET A 139 -0.35 -11.73 19.12
N SER A 140 -0.51 -12.79 19.93
CA SER A 140 0.35 -13.98 19.85
C SER A 140 0.01 -14.96 18.72
N ASP A 141 -1.21 -14.90 18.17
CA ASP A 141 -1.64 -15.76 17.06
C ASP A 141 -1.27 -15.18 15.69
N ASP A 142 -1.18 -13.84 15.53
CA ASP A 142 -0.74 -13.21 14.27
C ASP A 142 0.78 -13.49 13.98
N ASP A 143 1.58 -13.79 15.01
CA ASP A 143 3.00 -14.21 14.90
C ASP A 143 3.19 -15.67 14.42
N LYS A 144 2.15 -16.52 14.48
CA LYS A 144 2.25 -17.95 14.12
C LYS A 144 1.78 -18.30 12.71
N VAL A 145 1.23 -17.33 11.97
CA VAL A 145 0.76 -17.54 10.59
C VAL A 145 1.86 -17.22 9.56
N GLY A 146 3.04 -16.76 10.03
CA GLY A 146 4.19 -16.38 9.20
C GLY A 146 5.31 -17.41 9.05
N GLU A 147 5.14 -18.66 9.50
CA GLU A 147 6.11 -19.77 9.30
C GLU A 147 5.59 -20.82 8.31
#